data_AF-A0A661KSJ4-F1
#
_entry.id   AF-A0A661KSJ4-F1
#
_cell.length_a   1.000
_cell.length_b   1.000
_cell.length_c   1.000
_cell.angle_alpha   90.00
_cell.angle_beta   90.00
_cell.angle_gamma   90.00
#
_symmetry.space_group_name_H-M   'P 1'
#
loop_
_entity.id
_entity.type
_entity.pdbx_description
1 polymer ?
#
loop_
_entity_poly.entity_id
_entity_poly.type
_entity_poly.pdbx_seq_one_letter_code
_entity_poly.pdbx_strand_id
1 'polypeptide(L)'
;MGFHEELKRINWKRLLDEWRSFQPEEAFKELDPEPFVKALIRPVPRFVEYLLTAKRGVDEDIAIRDLYAYLLDKRYYERLNLLHFAFHVFDQDTTLPKEVVDCTPFPHEDGIPSFRYFLDPEFYLISPDNK
;
A
#
# COMPACT_ATOMS: atom_id res chain seq x y z
N MET A 1 8.11 1.75 22.09
CA MET A 1 8.64 0.69 21.21
C MET A 1 8.91 1.34 19.86
N GLY A 2 10.07 1.10 19.25
CA GLY A 2 10.42 1.76 17.98
C GLY A 2 9.62 1.21 16.80
N PHE A 3 9.33 2.07 15.83
CA PHE A 3 8.64 1.78 14.56
C PHE A 3 9.11 0.48 13.86
N HIS A 4 10.43 0.25 13.84
CA HIS A 4 11.01 -0.95 13.25
C HIS A 4 10.54 -2.26 13.91
N GLU A 5 10.20 -2.25 15.20
CA GLU A 5 9.70 -3.43 15.89
C GLU A 5 8.24 -3.74 15.52
N GLU A 6 7.44 -2.74 15.17
CA GLU A 6 6.06 -2.96 14.72
C GLU A 6 6.01 -3.46 13.28
N LEU A 7 6.86 -2.94 12.39
CA LEU A 7 6.98 -3.48 11.02
C LEU A 7 7.50 -4.93 10.99
N LYS A 8 8.37 -5.31 11.92
CA LYS A 8 8.81 -6.71 12.08
C LYS A 8 7.70 -7.65 12.54
N ARG A 9 6.65 -7.13 13.19
CA ARG A 9 5.48 -7.92 13.61
C ARG A 9 4.48 -8.17 12.47
N ILE A 10 4.58 -7.42 11.37
CA ILE A 10 3.72 -7.63 10.21
C ILE A 10 4.05 -9.00 9.61
N ASN A 11 3.03 -9.84 9.46
CA ASN A 11 3.16 -11.13 8.79
C ASN A 11 3.21 -10.91 7.26
N TRP A 12 4.38 -10.53 6.76
CA TRP A 12 4.61 -10.22 5.34
C TRP A 12 4.33 -11.39 4.41
N LYS A 13 4.60 -12.62 4.86
CA LYS A 13 4.29 -13.83 4.08
C LYS A 13 2.79 -13.96 3.82
N ARG A 14 1.97 -13.79 4.87
CA ARG A 14 0.50 -13.79 4.73
C ARG A 14 0.04 -12.71 3.75
N LEU A 15 0.54 -11.48 3.89
CA LEU A 15 0.14 -10.38 3.00
C LEU A 15 0.50 -10.65 1.53
N LEU A 16 1.70 -11.19 1.28
CA LEU A 16 2.11 -11.57 -0.07
C LEU A 16 1.23 -12.69 -0.66
N ASP A 17 0.87 -13.68 0.16
CA ASP A 17 0.01 -14.79 -0.28
C ASP A 17 -1.43 -14.32 -0.55
N GLU A 18 -1.98 -13.45 0.29
CA GLU A 18 -3.29 -12.82 0.06
C GLU A 18 -3.26 -11.93 -1.20
N TRP A 19 -2.22 -11.14 -1.39
CA TRP A 19 -2.08 -10.27 -2.55
C TRP A 19 -2.09 -11.05 -3.88
N ARG A 20 -1.46 -12.23 -3.92
CA ARG A 20 -1.42 -13.08 -5.11
C ARG A 20 -2.80 -13.51 -5.59
N SER A 21 -3.73 -13.76 -4.66
CA SER A 21 -5.10 -14.18 -4.98
C SER A 21 -6.09 -13.01 -4.94
N PHE A 22 -5.68 -11.84 -4.45
CA PHE A 22 -6.54 -10.67 -4.33
C PHE A 22 -7.06 -10.20 -5.70
N GLN A 23 -8.37 -9.99 -5.75
CA GLN A 23 -9.08 -9.38 -6.85
C GLN A 23 -9.86 -8.19 -6.28
N PRO A 24 -9.62 -6.97 -6.78
CA PRO A 24 -10.40 -5.83 -6.34
C PRO A 24 -11.87 -5.96 -6.78
N GLU A 25 -12.75 -5.18 -6.13
CA GLU A 25 -14.15 -5.07 -6.53
C GLU A 25 -14.27 -4.52 -7.97
N GLU A 26 -15.35 -4.88 -8.67
CA GLU A 26 -15.55 -4.47 -10.08
C GLU A 26 -15.51 -2.96 -10.26
N ALA A 27 -16.10 -2.20 -9.33
CA ALA A 27 -16.06 -0.74 -9.36
C ALA A 27 -14.63 -0.18 -9.37
N PHE A 28 -13.68 -0.86 -8.71
CA PHE A 28 -12.28 -0.46 -8.70
C PHE A 28 -11.55 -0.88 -9.99
N LYS A 29 -11.95 -2.02 -10.59
CA LYS A 29 -11.39 -2.49 -11.87
C LYS A 29 -11.74 -1.59 -13.05
N GLU A 30 -12.83 -0.83 -12.95
CA GLU A 30 -13.25 0.15 -13.96
C GLU A 30 -12.49 1.47 -13.88
N LEU A 31 -11.76 1.73 -12.78
CA LEU A 31 -10.99 2.95 -12.60
C LEU A 31 -9.74 2.97 -13.49
N ASP A 32 -9.44 4.16 -14.01
CA ASP A 32 -8.18 4.44 -14.69
C ASP A 32 -7.00 4.21 -13.72
N PRO A 33 -6.00 3.40 -14.09
CA PRO A 33 -4.84 3.17 -13.24
C PRO A 33 -3.88 4.36 -13.15
N GLU A 34 -3.84 5.27 -14.14
CA GLU A 34 -2.83 6.35 -14.21
C GLU A 34 -2.80 7.26 -12.96
N PRO A 35 -3.95 7.69 -12.38
CA PRO A 35 -3.99 8.41 -11.11
C PRO A 35 -3.25 7.72 -9.95
N PHE A 36 -3.35 6.39 -9.85
CA PHE A 36 -2.74 5.62 -8.76
C PHE A 36 -1.22 5.52 -8.94
N VAL A 37 -0.77 5.40 -10.19
CA VAL A 37 0.67 5.44 -10.53
C VAL A 37 1.28 6.78 -10.15
N LYS A 38 0.58 7.88 -10.42
CA LYS A 38 1.01 9.24 -10.03
C LYS A 38 1.06 9.45 -8.52
N ALA A 39 0.16 8.80 -7.77
CA ALA A 39 0.13 8.89 -6.32
C ALA A 39 1.17 7.99 -5.63
N LEU A 40 1.80 7.05 -6.33
CA LEU A 40 2.78 6.14 -5.77
C LEU A 40 4.05 6.89 -5.32
N ILE A 41 4.50 6.62 -4.09
CA ILE A 41 5.73 7.23 -3.55
C ILE A 41 6.93 6.84 -4.42
N ARG A 42 7.78 7.82 -4.73
CA ARG A 42 9.03 7.63 -5.47
C ARG A 42 10.24 8.06 -4.63
N PRO A 43 11.35 7.29 -4.61
CA PRO A 43 11.53 5.98 -5.25
C PRO A 43 10.55 4.93 -4.68
N VAL A 44 10.23 3.91 -5.48
CA VAL A 44 9.23 2.90 -5.09
C VAL A 44 9.71 2.20 -3.83
N PRO A 45 8.89 2.14 -2.76
CA PRO A 45 9.25 1.41 -1.55
C PRO A 45 9.48 -0.07 -1.85
N ARG A 46 10.54 -0.68 -1.30
CA ARG A 46 10.88 -2.08 -1.59
C ARG A 46 9.74 -3.06 -1.38
N PHE A 47 8.92 -2.87 -0.33
CA PHE A 47 7.77 -3.76 -0.10
C PHE A 47 6.72 -3.67 -1.22
N VAL A 48 6.55 -2.50 -1.82
CA VAL A 48 5.72 -2.32 -3.00
C VAL A 48 6.32 -3.08 -4.18
N GLU A 49 7.63 -2.98 -4.40
CA GLU A 49 8.31 -3.74 -5.46
C GLU A 49 8.09 -5.26 -5.30
N TYR A 50 8.21 -5.79 -4.07
CA TYR A 50 7.94 -7.21 -3.81
C TYR A 50 6.49 -7.61 -4.08
N LEU A 51 5.52 -6.77 -3.73
CA LEU A 51 4.12 -7.02 -4.03
C LEU A 51 3.88 -6.99 -5.55
N LEU A 52 4.35 -5.95 -6.24
CA LEU A 52 4.17 -5.82 -7.69
C LEU A 52 4.80 -7.00 -8.45
N THR A 53 6.01 -7.41 -8.06
CA THR A 53 6.69 -8.57 -8.69
C THR A 53 6.03 -9.93 -8.39
N ALA A 54 5.24 -10.03 -7.32
CA ALA A 54 4.51 -11.25 -6.98
C ALA A 54 3.31 -11.52 -7.90
N LYS A 55 2.77 -10.49 -8.58
CA LYS A 55 1.59 -10.59 -9.45
C LYS A 55 1.99 -10.52 -10.92
N ARG A 56 2.56 -11.62 -11.42
CA ARG A 56 3.11 -11.72 -12.78
C ARG A 56 2.01 -11.71 -13.85
N GLY A 57 2.30 -11.10 -15.00
CA GLY A 57 1.44 -11.14 -16.18
C GLY A 57 0.29 -10.13 -16.17
N VAL A 58 0.26 -9.24 -15.18
CA VAL A 58 -0.62 -8.07 -15.14
C VAL A 58 0.20 -6.86 -15.58
N ASP A 59 -0.44 -5.95 -16.31
CA ASP A 59 0.12 -4.64 -16.63
C ASP A 59 0.52 -3.90 -15.34
N GLU A 60 1.66 -3.20 -15.35
CA GLU A 60 2.21 -2.59 -14.14
C GLU A 60 1.28 -1.52 -13.55
N ASP A 61 0.67 -0.69 -14.39
CA ASP A 61 -0.20 0.38 -13.95
C ASP A 61 -1.48 -0.21 -13.33
N ILE A 62 -2.02 -1.25 -13.96
CA ILE A 62 -3.14 -2.04 -13.42
C ILE A 62 -2.76 -2.67 -12.07
N ALA A 63 -1.56 -3.24 -11.95
CA ALA A 63 -1.09 -3.85 -10.71
C ALA A 63 -0.92 -2.81 -9.59
N ILE A 64 -0.48 -1.59 -9.90
CA ILE A 64 -0.37 -0.48 -8.94
C ILE A 64 -1.76 -0.04 -8.45
N ARG A 65 -2.73 0.11 -9.36
CA ARG A 65 -4.12 0.38 -9.00
C ARG A 65 -4.69 -0.72 -8.12
N ASP A 66 -4.56 -1.98 -8.52
CA ASP A 66 -5.06 -3.11 -7.74
C ASP A 66 -4.36 -3.19 -6.37
N LEU A 67 -3.08 -2.84 -6.29
CA LEU A 67 -2.32 -2.78 -5.05
C LEU A 67 -2.89 -1.70 -4.13
N TYR A 68 -3.26 -0.55 -4.67
CA TYR A 68 -3.95 0.48 -3.92
C TYR A 68 -5.21 -0.06 -3.24
N ALA A 69 -6.08 -0.74 -4.01
CA ALA A 69 -7.28 -1.36 -3.47
C ALA A 69 -6.98 -2.38 -2.37
N TYR A 70 -5.94 -3.21 -2.57
CA TYR A 70 -5.51 -4.18 -1.57
C TYR A 70 -5.06 -3.51 -0.27
N LEU A 71 -4.22 -2.47 -0.34
CA LEU A 71 -3.78 -1.75 0.87
C LEU A 71 -4.93 -1.00 1.55
N LEU A 72 -5.91 -0.54 0.77
CA LEU A 72 -7.14 0.06 1.28
C LEU A 72 -8.00 -0.98 2.03
N ASP A 73 -8.16 -2.19 1.49
CA ASP A 73 -8.81 -3.34 2.16
C ASP A 73 -8.14 -3.63 3.51
N LYS A 74 -6.81 -3.73 3.54
CA LYS A 74 -6.06 -3.96 4.78
C LYS A 74 -6.22 -2.85 5.80
N ARG A 75 -6.33 -1.60 5.34
CA ARG A 75 -6.62 -0.47 6.23
C ARG A 75 -8.01 -0.62 6.87
N TYR A 76 -9.05 -0.95 6.09
CA TYR A 76 -10.42 -0.99 6.61
C TYR A 76 -10.73 -2.21 7.46
N TYR A 77 -10.31 -3.40 7.03
CA TYR A 77 -10.69 -4.64 7.70
C TYR A 77 -9.69 -5.07 8.78
N GLU A 78 -8.43 -4.66 8.66
CA GLU A 78 -7.36 -5.12 9.55
C GLU A 78 -6.67 -3.97 10.31
N ARG A 79 -7.11 -2.72 10.10
CA ARG A 79 -6.50 -1.50 10.66
C ARG A 79 -5.01 -1.37 10.32
N LEU A 80 -4.56 -2.02 9.25
CA LEU A 80 -3.17 -2.03 8.81
C LEU A 80 -2.97 -0.95 7.75
N ASN A 81 -2.46 0.22 8.16
CA ASN A 81 -2.33 1.38 7.27
C ASN A 81 -1.02 1.39 6.46
N LEU A 82 -0.82 0.35 5.65
CA LEU A 82 0.33 0.29 4.73
C LEU A 82 0.24 1.30 3.58
N LEU A 83 -0.98 1.79 3.29
CA LEU A 83 -1.24 2.80 2.27
C LEU A 83 -0.40 4.07 2.46
N HIS A 84 -0.19 4.49 3.73
CA HIS A 84 0.65 5.62 4.10
C HIS A 84 2.11 5.48 3.64
N PHE A 85 2.62 4.25 3.54
CA PHE A 85 4.00 3.99 3.13
C PHE A 85 4.15 3.72 1.64
N ALA A 86 3.04 3.53 0.92
CA ALA A 86 3.05 3.23 -0.51
C ALA A 86 2.67 4.44 -1.37
N PHE A 87 1.75 5.29 -0.91
CA PHE A 87 1.17 6.38 -1.70
C PHE A 87 1.19 7.72 -0.95
N HIS A 88 1.26 8.83 -1.67
CA HIS A 88 1.25 10.21 -1.14
C HIS A 88 -0.12 10.65 -0.57
N VAL A 89 -1.02 9.71 -0.27
CA VAL A 89 -2.43 9.98 0.07
C VAL A 89 -2.67 10.72 1.38
N PHE A 90 -1.66 10.78 2.25
CA PHE A 90 -1.71 11.54 3.50
C PHE A 90 -0.71 12.71 3.52
N ASP A 91 -0.05 12.96 2.39
CA ASP A 91 0.88 14.07 2.25
C ASP A 91 0.09 15.35 1.97
N GLN A 92 0.25 16.35 2.83
CA GLN A 92 -0.46 17.62 2.72
C GLN A 92 0.12 18.53 1.65
N ASP A 93 1.37 18.28 1.23
CA ASP A 93 2.08 19.09 0.25
C ASP A 93 1.93 18.52 -1.18
N THR A 94 1.37 17.32 -1.33
CA THR A 94 1.16 16.66 -2.63
C THR A 94 -0.27 16.90 -3.14
N THR A 95 -0.38 17.38 -4.39
CA THR A 95 -1.67 17.45 -5.08
C THR A 95 -2.04 16.06 -5.62
N LEU A 96 -3.00 15.41 -4.97
CA LEU A 96 -3.46 14.09 -5.37
C LEU A 96 -4.47 14.16 -6.53
N PRO A 97 -4.44 13.21 -7.47
CA PRO A 97 -5.49 13.04 -8.44
C PRO A 97 -6.86 12.82 -7.79
N LYS A 98 -7.92 13.29 -8.44
CA LYS A 98 -9.28 13.27 -7.89
C LYS A 98 -9.76 11.85 -7.59
N GLU A 99 -9.47 10.90 -8.47
CA GLU A 99 -9.85 9.49 -8.35
C GLU A 99 -9.27 8.89 -7.07
N VAL A 100 -8.02 9.23 -6.75
CA VAL A 100 -7.34 8.79 -5.53
C VAL A 100 -7.99 9.41 -4.30
N VAL A 101 -8.34 10.71 -4.36
CA VAL A 101 -9.07 11.38 -3.27
C VAL A 101 -10.44 10.76 -3.03
N ASP A 102 -11.21 10.53 -4.09
CA ASP A 102 -12.57 9.98 -4.02
C ASP A 102 -12.56 8.52 -3.50
N CYS A 103 -11.54 7.74 -3.86
CA CYS A 103 -11.34 6.38 -3.36
C CYS A 103 -10.74 6.31 -1.95
N THR A 104 -10.33 7.43 -1.37
CA THR A 104 -9.75 7.49 -0.02
C THR A 104 -10.72 8.21 0.90
N PRO A 105 -11.61 7.47 1.60
CA PRO A 105 -12.43 8.09 2.62
C PRO A 105 -11.52 8.81 3.62
N PHE A 106 -11.76 10.12 3.76
CA PHE A 106 -11.14 10.95 4.79
C PHE A 106 -11.30 10.24 6.14
N PRO A 107 -10.31 10.34 7.04
CA PRO A 107 -10.35 9.62 8.30
C PRO A 107 -11.57 10.07 9.12
N HIS A 108 -12.61 9.25 9.17
CA HIS A 108 -13.41 9.17 10.39
C HIS A 108 -12.43 8.64 11.45
N GLU A 109 -12.29 9.36 12.56
CA GLU A 109 -11.17 9.33 13.52
C GLU A 109 -10.84 7.98 14.23
N ASP A 110 -11.27 6.82 13.74
CA ASP A 110 -11.06 5.51 14.39
C ASP A 110 -9.92 4.66 13.79
N GLY A 111 -9.15 5.24 12.87
CA GLY A 111 -8.10 4.55 12.11
C GLY A 111 -6.75 5.24 12.16
N ILE A 112 -6.42 5.99 13.22
CA ILE A 112 -5.05 6.43 13.46
C ILE A 112 -4.27 5.20 13.95
N PRO A 113 -3.40 4.57 13.15
CA PRO A 113 -2.25 3.98 13.78
C PRO A 113 -1.34 5.13 14.24
N SER A 114 -0.69 4.97 15.38
CA SER A 114 0.23 5.95 15.99
C SER A 114 1.51 6.24 15.17
N PHE A 115 1.43 6.18 13.83
CA PHE A 115 2.53 6.48 12.91
C PHE A 115 2.43 7.92 12.41
N ARG A 116 2.59 8.88 13.33
CA ARG A 116 3.38 10.05 12.93
C ARG A 116 4.84 9.63 12.99
N TYR A 117 5.63 10.15 12.06
CA TYR A 117 7.10 10.01 11.92
C TYR A 117 7.60 9.02 10.85
N PHE A 118 7.95 9.63 9.72
CA PHE A 118 9.06 9.38 8.79
C PHE A 118 9.17 8.04 8.05
N LEU A 119 9.28 8.16 6.72
CA LEU A 119 9.78 7.16 5.78
C LEU A 119 11.29 6.97 6.03
N ASP A 120 11.68 5.78 6.49
CA ASP A 120 13.06 5.33 6.39
C ASP A 120 13.24 4.60 5.04
N PRO A 121 14.00 5.17 4.08
CA PRO A 121 14.23 4.57 2.77
C PRO A 121 15.09 3.28 2.82
N GLU A 122 15.66 2.91 3.97
CA GLU A 122 16.50 1.70 4.10
C GLU A 122 15.77 0.46 4.61
N PHE A 123 14.45 0.33 4.42
CA PHE A 123 13.75 -0.87 4.86
C PHE A 123 14.12 -2.10 4.02
N TYR A 124 14.98 -2.96 4.56
CA TYR A 124 15.19 -4.34 4.08
C TYR A 124 14.05 -5.21 4.61
N LEU A 125 13.14 -5.62 3.73
CA LEU A 125 12.28 -6.76 4.03
C LEU A 125 13.18 -7.97 4.25
N ILE A 126 13.31 -8.41 5.50
CA ILE A 126 13.90 -9.70 5.79
C ILE A 126 12.89 -10.73 5.30
N SER A 127 13.17 -11.30 4.11
CA SER A 127 12.46 -12.48 3.63
C SER A 127 12.55 -13.57 4.72
N PRO A 128 11.47 -14.30 5.02
CA PRO A 128 11.51 -15.40 5.99
C PRO A 128 12.36 -16.60 5.53
N ASP A 129 13.08 -16.51 4.41
CA ASP A 129 13.95 -17.55 3.88
C ASP A 129 15.45 -17.19 3.94
N ASN A 130 15.93 -16.74 5.11
CA ASN A 130 17.35 -16.82 5.42
C ASN A 130 17.54 -17.40 6.82
N LYS A 131 17.71 -18.74 6.82
CA LYS A 131 18.26 -19.66 7.82
C LYS A 131 18.52 -19.15 9.25
#